data_AF-A0A7X1FZ77-F1
#
_entry.id   AF-A0A7X1FZ77-F1
#
_cell.length_a   1.000
_cell.length_b   1.000
_cell.length_c   1.000
_cell.angle_alpha   90.00
_cell.angle_beta   90.00
_cell.angle_gamma   90.00
#
_symmetry.space_group_name_H-M   'P 1'
#
loop_
_entity.id
_entity.type
_entity.pdbx_description
1 polymer ?
#
loop_
_entity_poly.entity_id
_entity_poly.type
_entity_poly.pdbx_seq_one_letter_code
_entity_poly.pdbx_strand_id
1 'polypeptide(L)'
;MVGPVQIAAGVARATVSEHGETVLSPKYGLHAFRHAAASLWIEQGLNAKRVQVLMGHSSIQVTFDTYGHLFEQHEKGRQDAAAIERALFSNAT
;
A
#
# COMPACT_ATOMS: atom_id res chain seq x y z
N MET A 1 25.62 1.21 -0.22
CA MET A 1 25.99 0.63 -1.53
C MET A 1 24.71 0.17 -2.22
N VAL A 2 24.51 0.52 -3.48
CA VAL A 2 23.35 0.08 -4.28
C VAL A 2 23.67 -1.29 -4.90
N GLY A 3 22.78 -2.26 -4.74
CA GLY A 3 22.98 -3.62 -5.27
C GLY A 3 22.56 -3.78 -6.74
N PRO A 4 23.00 -4.86 -7.42
CA PRO A 4 22.66 -5.12 -8.83
C PRO A 4 21.15 -5.15 -9.10
N VAL A 5 20.37 -5.73 -8.18
CA VAL A 5 18.90 -5.78 -8.28
C VAL A 5 18.28 -4.39 -8.25
N GLN A 6 18.81 -3.47 -7.43
CA GLN A 6 18.27 -2.10 -7.33
C GLN A 6 18.55 -1.29 -8.61
N ILE A 7 19.66 -1.56 -9.28
CA ILE A 7 20.00 -0.97 -10.57
C ILE A 7 19.05 -1.51 -11.65
N ALA A 8 18.91 -2.83 -11.74
CA ALA A 8 18.03 -3.48 -12.73
C ALA A 8 16.56 -3.06 -12.58
N ALA A 9 16.10 -2.86 -11.34
CA ALA A 9 14.73 -2.41 -11.04
C ALA A 9 14.52 -0.90 -11.23
N GLY A 10 15.53 -0.12 -11.63
CA GLY A 10 15.41 1.32 -11.82
C GLY A 10 15.17 2.12 -10.54
N VAL A 11 15.53 1.56 -9.38
CA VAL A 11 15.38 2.20 -8.04
C VAL A 11 16.71 2.74 -7.50
N ALA A 12 17.67 2.95 -8.39
CA ALA A 12 18.93 3.65 -8.16
C ALA A 12 18.92 5.01 -8.85
N ARG A 13 19.67 5.98 -8.32
CA ARG A 13 19.89 7.27 -8.97
C ARG A 13 21.36 7.66 -8.92
N ALA A 14 21.81 8.41 -9.92
CA ALA A 14 23.11 9.06 -9.87
C ALA A 14 23.06 10.26 -8.92
N THR A 15 24.10 10.41 -8.11
CA THR A 15 24.32 11.52 -7.18
C THR A 15 25.77 11.96 -7.24
N VAL A 16 26.03 13.25 -7.03
CA VAL A 16 27.39 13.77 -6.95
C VAL A 16 27.83 13.74 -5.49
N SER A 17 28.98 13.13 -5.22
CA SER A 17 29.61 13.11 -3.89
C SER A 17 30.22 14.48 -3.57
N GLU A 18 30.58 14.70 -2.30
CA GLU A 18 31.28 15.93 -1.88
C GLU A 18 32.59 16.18 -2.62
N HIS A 19 33.18 15.13 -3.21
CA HIS A 19 34.44 15.19 -3.96
C HIS A 19 34.23 15.38 -5.46
N GLY A 20 32.99 15.64 -5.91
CA GLY A 20 32.67 15.85 -7.33
C GLY A 20 32.50 14.55 -8.15
N GLU A 21 32.58 13.39 -7.51
CA GLU A 21 32.44 12.10 -8.18
C GLU A 21 30.97 11.70 -8.33
N THR A 22 30.61 11.11 -9.47
CA THR A 22 29.27 10.54 -9.65
C THR A 22 29.20 9.17 -9.01
N VAL A 23 28.36 9.02 -7.99
CA VAL A 23 28.11 7.79 -7.26
C VAL A 23 26.64 7.38 -7.35
N LEU A 24 26.38 6.07 -7.44
CA LEU A 24 25.01 5.56 -7.40
C LEU A 24 24.50 5.51 -5.94
N SER A 25 23.34 6.10 -5.71
CA SER A 25 22.63 6.06 -4.43
C SER A 25 21.22 5.49 -4.59
N PRO A 26 20.63 4.94 -3.51
CA PRO A 26 19.24 4.51 -3.54
C PRO A 26 18.32 5.67 -3.91
N LYS A 27 17.42 5.44 -4.86
CA LYS A 27 16.39 6.43 -5.24
C LYS A 27 15.36 6.60 -4.13
N TYR A 28 15.06 5.52 -3.41
CA TYR A 28 14.11 5.48 -2.31
C TYR A 28 14.74 4.82 -1.07
N GLY A 29 14.30 5.23 0.12
CA GLY A 29 14.68 4.58 1.37
C GLY A 29 13.92 3.26 1.59
N LEU A 30 14.42 2.40 2.49
CA LEU A 30 13.81 1.10 2.78
C LEU A 30 12.34 1.21 3.23
N HIS A 31 12.00 2.27 3.95
CA HIS A 31 10.64 2.53 4.41
C HIS A 31 9.65 2.76 3.24
N ALA A 32 10.11 3.33 2.13
CA ALA A 32 9.27 3.55 0.96
C ALA A 32 8.84 2.22 0.30
N PHE A 33 9.73 1.22 0.26
CA PHE A 33 9.37 -0.12 -0.24
C PHE A 33 8.32 -0.79 0.65
N ARG A 34 8.41 -0.58 1.96
CA ARG A 34 7.42 -1.05 2.91
C ARG A 34 6.05 -0.39 2.67
N HIS A 35 6.00 0.91 2.37
CA HIS A 35 4.75 1.54 1.96
C HIS A 35 4.22 1.02 0.62
N ALA A 36 5.09 0.85 -0.37
CA ALA A 36 4.71 0.31 -1.67
C ALA A 36 4.11 -1.10 -1.55
N ALA A 37 4.69 -1.97 -0.71
CA ALA A 37 4.14 -3.30 -0.44
C ALA A 37 2.73 -3.24 0.15
N ALA A 38 2.50 -2.38 1.14
CA ALA A 38 1.17 -2.20 1.73
C ALA A 38 0.14 -1.69 0.71
N SER A 39 0.50 -0.70 -0.11
CA SER A 39 -0.38 -0.19 -1.17
C SER A 39 -0.77 -1.28 -2.17
N LEU A 40 0.20 -2.09 -2.63
CA LEU A 40 -0.06 -3.20 -3.56
C LEU A 40 -0.96 -4.28 -2.93
N TRP A 41 -0.78 -4.59 -1.64
CA TRP A 41 -1.65 -5.54 -0.95
C TRP A 41 -3.10 -5.04 -0.86
N ILE A 42 -3.29 -3.75 -0.60
CA ILE A 42 -4.63 -3.14 -0.52
C ILE A 42 -5.29 -3.13 -1.89
N GLU A 43 -4.55 -2.80 -2.95
CA GLU A 43 -5.02 -2.90 -4.34
C GLU A 43 -5.45 -4.34 -4.68
N GLN A 44 -4.71 -5.35 -4.21
CA GLN A 44 -5.05 -6.76 -4.35
C GLN A 44 -6.21 -7.23 -3.45
N GLY A 45 -6.82 -6.34 -2.67
CA GLY A 45 -8.00 -6.63 -1.86
C GLY A 45 -7.70 -7.23 -0.48
N LEU A 46 -6.47 -7.15 0.02
CA LEU A 46 -6.20 -7.52 1.42
C LEU A 46 -6.89 -6.53 2.35
N ASN A 47 -7.61 -7.05 3.35
CA ASN A 47 -8.24 -6.19 4.35
C ASN A 47 -7.21 -5.52 5.27
N ALA A 48 -7.62 -4.40 5.88
CA ALA A 48 -6.78 -3.58 6.75
C ALA A 48 -6.15 -4.36 7.91
N LYS A 49 -6.83 -5.37 8.45
CA LYS A 49 -6.29 -6.18 9.55
C LYS A 49 -5.15 -7.08 9.09
N ARG A 50 -5.25 -7.67 7.89
CA ARG A 50 -4.17 -8.48 7.30
C ARG A 50 -2.95 -7.62 7.01
N VAL A 51 -3.16 -6.43 6.44
CA VAL A 51 -2.09 -5.45 6.20
C VAL A 51 -1.43 -5.03 7.52
N GLN A 52 -2.20 -4.76 8.57
CA GLN A 52 -1.67 -4.44 9.90
C GLN A 52 -0.71 -5.53 10.42
N VAL A 53 -1.09 -6.81 10.30
CA VAL A 53 -0.28 -7.93 10.77
C VAL A 53 0.99 -8.11 9.93
N LEU A 54 0.89 -8.05 8.60
CA LEU A 54 2.05 -8.19 7.70
C LEU A 54 3.06 -7.05 7.89
N MET A 55 2.56 -5.85 8.17
CA MET A 55 3.39 -4.72 8.50
C MET A 55 3.93 -4.86 9.94
N GLY A 56 3.16 -5.42 10.87
CA GLY A 56 3.52 -5.43 12.29
C GLY A 56 3.22 -4.09 12.96
N HIS A 57 2.13 -3.43 12.56
CA HIS A 57 1.66 -2.23 13.25
C HIS A 57 1.01 -2.60 14.58
N SER A 58 1.37 -1.87 15.64
CA SER A 58 0.87 -2.09 17.00
C SER A 58 -0.64 -1.89 17.13
N SER A 59 -1.22 -0.99 16.34
CA SER A 59 -2.66 -0.74 16.30
C SER A 59 -3.18 -0.68 14.86
N ILE A 60 -4.47 -0.92 14.71
CA ILE A 60 -5.15 -0.78 13.42
C ILE A 60 -5.26 0.69 12.99
N GLN A 61 -5.27 1.62 13.95
CA GLN A 61 -5.31 3.06 13.71
C GLN A 61 -4.13 3.52 12.84
N VAL A 62 -2.90 3.06 13.13
CA VAL A 62 -1.72 3.37 12.29
C VAL A 62 -1.94 2.99 10.82
N THR A 63 -2.57 1.83 10.58
CA THR A 63 -2.89 1.37 9.22
C THR A 63 -3.95 2.26 8.55
N PHE A 64 -5.02 2.62 9.26
CA PHE A 64 -6.07 3.47 8.68
C PHE A 64 -5.63 4.93 8.50
N ASP A 65 -4.87 5.49 9.44
CA ASP A 65 -4.33 6.84 9.31
C ASP A 65 -3.41 6.95 8.08
N THR A 66 -2.66 5.89 7.76
CA THR A 66 -1.73 5.88 6.63
C THR A 66 -2.40 5.51 5.31
N TYR A 67 -3.29 4.51 5.30
CA TYR A 67 -3.80 3.88 4.07
C TYR A 67 -5.32 3.91 3.93
N GLY A 68 -6.07 4.52 4.85
CA GLY A 68 -7.53 4.53 4.87
C GLY A 68 -8.16 4.92 3.54
N HIS A 69 -7.60 5.94 2.89
CA HIS A 69 -8.01 6.44 1.59
C HIS A 69 -7.93 5.39 0.45
N LEU A 70 -7.10 4.35 0.58
CA LEU A 70 -7.00 3.26 -0.40
C LEU A 70 -8.12 2.22 -0.25
N PHE A 71 -8.71 2.13 0.95
CA PHE A 71 -9.84 1.22 1.19
C PHE A 71 -11.17 1.78 0.69
N GLU A 72 -11.32 3.11 0.62
CA GLU A 72 -12.51 3.77 0.09
C GLU A 72 -12.74 3.47 -1.40
N GLN A 73 -11.68 3.18 -2.14
CA GLN A 73 -11.75 2.81 -3.56
C GLN A 73 -12.41 1.43 -3.79
N HIS A 74 -12.53 0.61 -2.74
CA HIS A 74 -13.29 -0.63 -2.80
C HIS A 74 -14.78 -0.34 -2.59
N GLU A 75 -15.44 0.20 -3.62
CA GLU A 75 -16.87 0.58 -3.72
C GLU A 75 -17.87 -0.59 -3.47
N LYS A 76 -17.37 -1.75 -3.07
CA LYS A 76 -18.14 -2.97 -2.81
C LYS A 76 -19.14 -2.80 -1.66
N GLY A 77 -18.80 -2.03 -0.63
CA GLY A 77 -19.66 -1.86 0.55
C GLY A 77 -21.04 -1.26 0.24
N ARG A 78 -21.12 -0.34 -0.73
CA ARG A 78 -22.40 0.28 -1.12
C ARG A 78 -23.27 -0.68 -1.92
N GLN A 79 -22.65 -1.47 -2.79
CA GLN A 79 -23.33 -2.50 -3.58
C GLN A 79 -23.86 -3.63 -2.68
N ASP A 80 -23.06 -4.06 -1.72
CA ASP A 80 -23.45 -5.09 -0.74
C ASP A 80 -24.63 -4.60 0.12
N ALA A 81 -24.60 -3.35 0.58
CA ALA A 81 -25.71 -2.75 1.35
C ALA A 81 -27.02 -2.70 0.53
N ALA A 82 -26.95 -2.25 -0.72
CA ALA A 82 -28.13 -2.20 -1.61
C ALA A 82 -28.66 -3.61 -1.94
N ALA A 83 -27.79 -4.62 -2.06
CA ALA A 83 -28.20 -6.00 -2.27
C ALA A 83 -28.92 -6.58 -1.04
N ILE A 84 -28.42 -6.29 0.16
CA ILE A 84 -29.06 -6.68 1.42
C ILE A 84 -30.44 -6.02 1.55
N GLU A 85 -30.53 -4.71 1.27
CA GLU A 85 -31.80 -3.96 1.30
C GLU A 85 -32.84 -4.58 0.36
N ARG A 86 -32.45 -4.87 -0.89
CA ARG A 86 -33.33 -5.55 -1.84
C ARG A 86 -33.78 -6.91 -1.32
N ALA A 87 -32.87 -7.74 -0.80
CA ALA A 87 -33.21 -9.06 -0.31
C ALA A 87 -34.14 -9.03 0.92
N LEU A 88 -34.00 -8.02 1.79
CA LEU A 88 -34.87 -7.84 2.96
C LEU A 88 -36.28 -7.40 2.57
N PHE A 89 -36.42 -6.51 1.58
CA PHE A 89 -37.71 -5.91 1.21
C PHE A 89 -38.38 -6.54 -0.03
N SER A 90 -37.69 -7.38 -0.81
CA SER A 90 -38.28 -8.05 -1.98
C SER A 90 -39.16 -9.26 -1.64
N ASN A 91 -39.06 -9.82 -0.43
CA ASN A 91 -39.87 -10.95 0.04
C ASN A 91 -41.13 -10.52 0.83
N ALA A 92 -41.47 -9.23 0.83
CA ALA A 92 -42.58 -8.65 1.61
C ALA A 92 -43.91 -8.51 0.84
N THR A 93 -44.03 -9.14 -0.33
CA THR A 93 -45.26 -9.24 -1.14
C THR A 93 -45.45 -10.66 -1.62
#